data_AF-A0A963I706-F1
#
_entry.id   AF-A0A963I706-F1
#
_cell.length_a   1.000
_cell.length_b   1.000
_cell.length_c   1.000
_cell.angle_alpha   90.00
_cell.angle_beta   90.00
_cell.angle_gamma   90.00
#
_symmetry.space_group_name_H-M   'P 1'
#
loop_
_entity.id
_entity.type
_entity.pdbx_description
1 polymer ?
#
loop_
_entity_poly.entity_id
_entity_poly.type
_entity_poly.pdbx_seq_one_letter_code
_entity_poly.pdbx_strand_id
1 'polypeptide(L)'
;MEVQTSSRVEVMGIDAGGTMTDTFFVREDGRFVVGKAQSNPEDESLAIFNSSVDALAHWGRGVDEVYPELATCVYSGTAMLNRVLSRKGLQVGLICNKGFEQIHSMGRALQSYLGYALEDRIHLNTHRYDEPLVPVSRTRGVTERTDVQGKVVIPLREGEVRQATRELVEAGSQAIVICLLQSHKNERSEQQARDVVLDELARLKVEIPVFASVDYYPSRKESHRMNTTVLEAYGAEPSRQTLKKVSDRFKKHGARFDLRVMATHGGTISWKAKELARTIVSGPIGGVIGSKMLGEYLGDENIACSDIGGTSFDVALITKGNFAIKSDPDMARLVLSLPL
;
A
#
# COMPACT_ATOMS: atom_id res chain seq x y z
N MET A 1 2.65 -47.68 6.05
CA MET A 1 3.45 -46.43 5.97
C MET A 1 4.10 -46.41 4.60
N GLU A 2 3.34 -46.02 3.58
CA GLU A 2 3.86 -45.84 2.23
C GLU A 2 4.36 -44.40 2.06
N VAL A 3 5.48 -44.30 1.35
CA VAL A 3 6.28 -43.10 1.09
C VAL A 3 5.44 -42.05 0.35
N GLN A 4 4.99 -41.02 1.07
CA GLN A 4 4.07 -39.95 0.62
C GLN A 4 4.78 -38.78 -0.11
N THR A 5 5.88 -39.04 -0.84
CA THR A 5 6.82 -38.00 -1.30
C THR A 5 6.70 -37.54 -2.77
N SER A 6 5.72 -37.95 -3.58
CA SER A 6 5.82 -37.73 -5.05
C SER A 6 5.06 -36.54 -5.67
N SER A 7 4.12 -35.89 -4.97
CA SER A 7 3.34 -34.80 -5.57
C SER A 7 4.11 -33.48 -5.52
N ARG A 8 4.24 -32.81 -6.66
CA ARG A 8 4.95 -31.54 -6.80
C ARG A 8 4.29 -30.44 -5.96
N VAL A 9 5.08 -29.48 -5.47
CA VAL A 9 4.57 -28.30 -4.75
C VAL A 9 4.49 -27.13 -5.73
N GLU A 10 3.29 -26.59 -5.95
CA GLU A 10 3.04 -25.66 -7.06
C GLU A 10 2.79 -24.22 -6.61
N VAL A 11 2.13 -24.03 -5.47
CA VAL A 11 1.66 -22.71 -5.03
C VAL A 11 2.21 -22.39 -3.65
N MET A 12 2.63 -21.15 -3.48
CA MET A 12 2.98 -20.57 -2.19
C MET A 12 2.17 -19.28 -1.93
N GLY A 13 1.53 -19.21 -0.78
CA GLY A 13 0.99 -17.98 -0.20
C GLY A 13 1.86 -17.52 0.97
N ILE A 14 1.98 -16.21 1.17
CA ILE A 14 2.72 -15.62 2.28
C ILE A 14 1.84 -14.57 2.94
N ASP A 15 1.81 -14.57 4.27
CA ASP A 15 1.39 -13.42 5.07
C ASP A 15 2.54 -12.98 5.99
N ALA A 16 2.95 -11.72 5.85
CA ALA A 16 4.13 -11.16 6.49
C ALA A 16 3.85 -9.79 7.16
N GLY A 17 4.76 -9.37 8.04
CA GLY A 17 4.71 -8.04 8.65
C GLY A 17 3.89 -7.92 9.94
N GLY A 18 3.26 -9.03 10.39
CA GLY A 18 2.70 -9.17 11.74
C GLY A 18 3.74 -9.62 12.77
N THR A 19 3.30 -10.13 13.92
CA THR A 19 4.19 -10.70 14.95
C THR A 19 4.86 -11.99 14.48
N MET A 20 4.13 -12.78 13.70
CA MET A 20 4.60 -14.00 13.05
C MET A 20 4.49 -13.83 11.54
N THR A 21 5.30 -14.58 10.80
CA THR A 21 5.27 -14.69 9.35
C THR A 21 4.82 -16.09 8.99
N ASP A 22 3.75 -16.17 8.20
CA ASP A 22 3.08 -17.40 7.86
C ASP A 22 3.29 -17.72 6.38
N THR A 23 3.54 -19.00 6.09
CA THR A 23 3.68 -19.49 4.72
C THR A 23 2.71 -20.64 4.50
N PHE A 24 2.08 -20.67 3.33
CA PHE A 24 1.09 -21.67 2.97
C PHE A 24 1.49 -22.32 1.65
N PHE A 25 1.84 -23.60 1.68
CA PHE A 25 2.25 -24.34 0.49
C PHE A 25 1.14 -25.27 0.04
N VAL A 26 0.92 -25.37 -1.27
CA VAL A 26 -0.08 -26.28 -1.86
C VAL A 26 0.59 -27.18 -2.89
N ARG A 27 0.33 -28.48 -2.78
CA ARG A 27 0.71 -29.50 -3.75
C ARG A 27 -0.26 -29.54 -4.92
N GLU A 28 0.19 -30.14 -6.02
CA GLU A 28 -0.63 -30.42 -7.21
C GLU A 28 -1.93 -31.19 -6.87
N ASP A 29 -1.91 -32.04 -5.85
CA ASP A 29 -3.07 -32.79 -5.38
C ASP A 29 -3.98 -32.02 -4.39
N GLY A 30 -3.70 -30.73 -4.17
CA GLY A 30 -4.47 -29.84 -3.30
C GLY A 30 -4.13 -29.96 -1.81
N ARG A 31 -3.24 -30.88 -1.39
CA ARG A 31 -2.79 -30.94 0.01
C ARG A 31 -1.93 -29.72 0.34
N PHE A 32 -2.08 -29.22 1.56
CA PHE A 32 -1.35 -28.05 2.02
C PHE A 32 -0.62 -28.26 3.34
N VAL A 33 0.37 -27.41 3.58
CA VAL A 33 1.03 -27.24 4.88
C VAL A 33 1.20 -25.76 5.18
N VAL A 34 1.20 -25.45 6.47
CA VAL A 34 1.41 -24.10 6.99
C VAL A 34 2.72 -24.10 7.75
N GLY A 35 3.55 -23.10 7.50
CA GLY A 35 4.73 -22.81 8.31
C GLY A 35 4.56 -21.50 9.03
N LYS A 36 5.29 -21.37 10.14
CA LYS A 36 5.24 -20.21 10.99
C LYS A 36 6.63 -19.88 11.54
N ALA A 37 7.03 -18.63 11.42
CA ALA A 37 8.26 -18.12 12.03
C ALA A 37 8.05 -16.75 12.67
N GLN A 38 8.94 -16.38 13.58
CA GLN A 38 8.94 -15.02 14.14
C GLN A 38 9.28 -14.01 13.04
N SER A 39 8.49 -12.94 12.94
CA SER A 39 8.75 -11.87 11.99
C SER A 39 10.05 -11.14 12.28
N ASN A 40 10.70 -10.65 11.23
CA ASN A 40 11.89 -9.83 11.32
C ASN A 40 11.69 -8.54 10.50
N PRO A 41 11.35 -7.41 11.15
CA PRO A 41 11.12 -6.13 10.46
C PRO A 41 12.34 -5.61 9.66
N GLU A 42 13.55 -6.00 10.05
CA GLU A 42 14.79 -5.59 9.37
C GLU A 42 15.07 -6.42 8.10
N ASP A 43 14.63 -7.69 8.10
CA ASP A 43 14.73 -8.61 6.96
C ASP A 43 13.57 -9.61 6.90
N GLU A 44 12.44 -9.20 6.33
CA GLU A 44 11.28 -10.08 6.12
C GLU A 44 11.63 -11.31 5.27
N SER A 45 12.63 -11.21 4.38
CA SER A 45 13.03 -12.33 3.54
C SER A 45 13.55 -13.51 4.37
N LEU A 46 14.22 -13.23 5.50
CA LEU A 46 14.70 -14.25 6.42
C LEU A 46 13.54 -14.90 7.19
N ALA A 47 12.57 -14.12 7.65
CA ALA A 47 11.39 -14.64 8.34
C ALA A 47 10.56 -15.55 7.43
N ILE A 48 10.35 -15.14 6.18
CA ILE A 48 9.68 -15.97 5.15
C ILE A 48 10.46 -17.26 4.92
N PHE A 49 11.79 -17.19 4.78
CA PHE A 49 12.61 -18.39 4.60
C PHE A 49 12.51 -19.36 5.78
N ASN A 50 12.57 -18.85 7.01
CA ASN A 50 12.45 -19.68 8.21
C ASN A 50 11.05 -20.31 8.32
N SER A 51 10.00 -19.55 7.97
CA SER A 51 8.62 -20.06 7.91
C SER A 51 8.50 -21.15 6.84
N SER A 52 9.13 -20.99 5.67
CA SER A 52 9.20 -22.04 4.65
C SER A 52 9.90 -23.30 5.13
N VAL A 53 11.00 -23.18 5.89
CA VAL A 53 11.70 -24.34 6.46
C VAL A 53 10.79 -25.11 7.43
N ASP A 54 10.06 -24.39 8.29
CA ASP A 54 9.08 -24.95 9.22
C ASP A 54 7.96 -25.69 8.47
N ALA A 55 7.34 -25.05 7.47
CA ALA A 55 6.28 -25.66 6.65
C ALA A 55 6.73 -26.96 5.99
N LEU A 56 7.88 -26.93 5.32
CA LEU A 56 8.34 -28.03 4.47
C LEU A 56 8.91 -29.20 5.27
N ALA A 57 9.29 -28.98 6.54
CA ALA A 57 9.68 -30.05 7.45
C ALA A 57 8.54 -31.06 7.68
N HIS A 58 7.28 -30.64 7.64
CA HIS A 58 6.11 -31.54 7.70
C HIS A 58 6.04 -32.53 6.54
N TRP A 59 6.69 -32.21 5.42
CA TRP A 59 6.83 -33.09 4.25
C TRP A 59 8.21 -33.73 4.14
N GLY A 60 9.13 -33.45 5.05
CA GLY A 60 10.52 -33.90 4.99
C GLY A 60 11.29 -33.35 3.79
N ARG A 61 10.89 -32.17 3.28
CA ARG A 61 11.48 -31.56 2.07
C ARG A 61 12.25 -30.28 2.42
N GLY A 62 13.26 -29.98 1.62
CA GLY A 62 14.06 -28.77 1.77
C GLY A 62 13.56 -27.60 0.92
N VAL A 63 13.90 -26.38 1.33
CA VAL A 63 13.60 -25.15 0.56
C VAL A 63 14.22 -25.17 -0.84
N ASP A 64 15.49 -25.58 -0.95
CA ASP A 64 16.22 -25.67 -2.23
C ASP A 64 15.64 -26.72 -3.19
N GLU A 65 14.87 -27.68 -2.66
CA GLU A 65 14.18 -28.70 -3.43
C GLU A 65 12.83 -28.18 -3.95
N VAL A 66 12.10 -27.44 -3.10
CA VAL A 66 10.71 -27.03 -3.36
C VAL A 66 10.61 -25.72 -4.13
N TYR A 67 11.45 -24.73 -3.85
CA TYR A 67 11.37 -23.43 -4.54
C TYR A 67 11.49 -23.52 -6.07
N PRO A 68 12.32 -24.41 -6.65
CA PRO A 68 12.35 -24.62 -8.10
C PRO A 68 11.07 -25.26 -8.69
N GLU A 69 10.24 -25.90 -7.87
CA GLU A 69 8.97 -26.51 -8.29
C GLU A 69 7.81 -25.52 -8.35
N LEU A 70 7.87 -24.48 -7.51
CA LEU A 70 6.80 -23.49 -7.39
C LEU A 70 6.51 -22.82 -8.74
N ALA A 71 5.25 -22.92 -9.16
CA ALA A 71 4.73 -22.23 -10.33
C ALA A 71 4.40 -20.76 -10.03
N THR A 72 3.95 -20.45 -8.80
CA THR A 72 3.63 -19.08 -8.39
C THR A 72 3.80 -18.87 -6.89
N CYS A 73 4.07 -17.63 -6.52
CA CYS A 73 4.07 -17.18 -5.15
C CYS A 73 3.31 -15.85 -5.05
N VAL A 74 2.38 -15.77 -4.09
CA VAL A 74 1.62 -14.57 -3.78
C VAL A 74 2.04 -14.07 -2.40
N TYR A 75 2.71 -12.92 -2.39
CA TYR A 75 3.02 -12.18 -1.18
C TYR A 75 1.80 -11.36 -0.74
N SER A 76 1.48 -11.45 0.53
CA SER A 76 0.64 -10.52 1.24
C SER A 76 1.33 -10.14 2.55
N GLY A 77 1.00 -8.96 3.06
CA GLY A 77 1.51 -8.54 4.35
C GLY A 77 0.91 -7.22 4.82
N THR A 78 1.18 -6.93 6.09
CA THR A 78 0.62 -5.79 6.82
C THR A 78 1.64 -4.69 7.07
N ALA A 79 2.90 -4.84 6.67
CA ALA A 79 3.95 -3.86 6.95
C ALA A 79 3.61 -2.44 6.46
N MET A 80 3.04 -2.31 5.25
CA MET A 80 2.62 -1.00 4.73
C MET A 80 1.44 -0.43 5.53
N LEU A 81 0.42 -1.25 5.79
CA LEU A 81 -0.76 -0.87 6.59
C LEU A 81 -0.38 -0.44 8.00
N ASN A 82 0.51 -1.19 8.67
CA ASN A 82 0.96 -0.93 10.02
C ASN A 82 1.65 0.43 10.14
N ARG A 83 2.39 0.88 9.13
CA ARG A 83 2.95 2.25 9.10
C ARG A 83 1.85 3.31 9.10
N VAL A 84 0.77 3.08 8.36
CA VAL A 84 -0.39 3.99 8.31
C VAL A 84 -1.14 4.00 9.65
N LEU A 85 -1.47 2.84 10.18
CA LEU A 85 -2.22 2.72 11.44
C LEU A 85 -1.42 3.25 12.64
N SER A 86 -0.12 2.96 12.70
CA SER A 86 0.75 3.43 13.79
C SER A 86 1.27 4.86 13.61
N ARG A 87 0.97 5.50 12.46
CA ARG A 87 1.51 6.81 12.08
C ARG A 87 3.04 6.89 12.14
N LYS A 88 3.71 5.83 11.70
CA LYS A 88 5.18 5.70 11.63
C LYS A 88 5.64 5.39 10.20
N GLY A 89 5.60 6.40 9.34
CA GLY A 89 6.11 6.36 7.97
C GLY A 89 7.20 7.39 7.70
N LEU A 90 7.55 7.57 6.43
CA LEU A 90 8.46 8.64 6.02
C LEU A 90 7.88 10.02 6.35
N GLN A 91 8.74 10.96 6.70
CA GLN A 91 8.36 12.36 6.91
C GLN A 91 8.09 13.03 5.56
N VAL A 92 6.87 12.92 5.05
CA VAL A 92 6.48 13.46 3.73
C VAL A 92 6.25 14.97 3.81
N GLY A 93 6.82 15.72 2.85
CA GLY A 93 6.46 17.11 2.55
C GLY A 93 5.51 17.19 1.35
N LEU A 94 4.63 18.20 1.33
CA LEU A 94 3.59 18.34 0.31
C LEU A 94 3.70 19.69 -0.42
N ILE A 95 3.72 19.64 -1.75
CA ILE A 95 3.55 20.80 -2.63
C ILE A 95 2.16 20.74 -3.27
N CYS A 96 1.40 21.81 -3.15
CA CYS A 96 0.07 21.97 -3.74
C CYS A 96 -0.11 23.37 -4.34
N ASN A 97 -1.29 23.69 -4.87
CA ASN A 97 -1.57 25.05 -5.34
C ASN A 97 -1.58 26.05 -4.18
N LYS A 98 -1.01 27.23 -4.41
CA LYS A 98 -1.02 28.34 -3.44
C LYS A 98 -2.46 28.75 -3.07
N GLY A 99 -2.72 28.89 -1.77
CA GLY A 99 -4.05 29.11 -1.21
C GLY A 99 -4.85 27.84 -0.91
N PHE A 100 -4.30 26.65 -1.20
CA PHE A 100 -4.92 25.35 -0.91
C PHE A 100 -4.12 24.51 0.11
N GLU A 101 -3.16 25.11 0.81
CA GLU A 101 -2.23 24.42 1.70
C GLU A 101 -2.91 23.68 2.87
N GLN A 102 -4.12 24.09 3.25
CA GLN A 102 -4.91 23.43 4.31
C GLN A 102 -5.84 22.32 3.81
N ILE A 103 -5.92 22.07 2.50
CA ILE A 103 -6.89 21.11 1.95
C ILE A 103 -6.71 19.70 2.52
N HIS A 104 -5.46 19.29 2.74
CA HIS A 104 -5.10 18.01 3.33
C HIS A 104 -5.59 17.91 4.78
N SER A 105 -5.30 18.93 5.60
CA SER A 105 -5.66 18.93 7.03
C SER A 105 -7.16 19.09 7.28
N MET A 106 -7.89 19.74 6.37
CA MET A 106 -9.36 19.86 6.48
C MET A 106 -10.10 18.53 6.25
N GLY A 107 -9.46 17.53 5.61
CA GLY A 107 -10.04 16.19 5.43
C GLY A 107 -11.39 16.18 4.70
N ARG A 108 -11.67 17.20 3.87
CA ARG A 108 -12.95 17.43 3.18
C ARG A 108 -14.19 17.40 4.10
N ALA A 109 -14.01 17.67 5.40
CA ALA A 109 -14.95 17.42 6.48
C ALA A 109 -15.38 15.95 6.69
N LEU A 110 -15.57 15.19 5.62
CA LEU A 110 -15.98 13.79 5.62
C LEU A 110 -15.11 12.93 6.56
N GLN A 111 -13.80 13.19 6.63
CA GLN A 111 -12.88 12.40 7.46
C GLN A 111 -13.13 12.52 8.97
N SER A 112 -13.99 13.43 9.44
CA SER A 112 -14.34 13.52 10.86
C SER A 112 -15.27 12.40 11.35
N TYR A 113 -15.93 11.67 10.46
CA TYR A 113 -16.91 10.63 10.80
C TYR A 113 -16.82 9.36 9.92
N LEU A 114 -15.73 9.19 9.16
CA LEU A 114 -15.47 7.94 8.44
C LEU A 114 -15.27 6.77 9.43
N GLY A 115 -15.73 5.58 9.02
CA GLY A 115 -15.65 4.34 9.80
C GLY A 115 -16.67 4.21 10.93
N TYR A 116 -17.65 5.12 11.03
CA TYR A 116 -18.61 5.14 12.14
C TYR A 116 -19.83 4.25 11.87
N ALA A 117 -20.39 3.72 12.96
CA ALA A 117 -21.72 3.12 12.98
C ALA A 117 -22.79 4.18 12.66
N LEU A 118 -24.03 3.74 12.37
CA LEU A 118 -25.10 4.66 11.97
C LEU A 118 -25.43 5.67 13.07
N GLU A 119 -25.42 5.21 14.32
CA GLU A 119 -25.74 5.97 15.54
C GLU A 119 -24.74 7.11 15.75
N ASP A 120 -23.44 6.82 15.59
CA ASP A 120 -22.38 7.81 15.76
C ASP A 120 -22.34 8.82 14.60
N ARG A 121 -22.72 8.41 13.38
CA ARG A 121 -22.78 9.33 12.23
C ARG A 121 -23.74 10.50 12.49
N ILE A 122 -24.87 10.25 13.15
CA ILE A 122 -25.86 11.30 13.47
C ILE A 122 -25.57 11.99 14.80
N HIS A 123 -24.78 11.38 15.69
CA HIS A 123 -24.40 11.97 16.96
C HIS A 123 -23.17 12.89 16.80
N LEU A 124 -23.42 14.16 16.50
CA LEU A 124 -22.40 15.17 16.17
C LEU A 124 -21.20 15.24 17.15
N ASN A 125 -21.43 15.10 18.46
CA ASN A 125 -20.37 15.18 19.46
C ASN A 125 -19.35 14.03 19.40
N THR A 126 -19.65 12.95 18.68
CA THR A 126 -18.71 11.84 18.47
C THR A 126 -17.68 12.14 17.39
N HIS A 127 -17.94 13.10 16.49
CA HIS A 127 -17.12 13.38 15.32
C HIS A 127 -15.76 13.95 15.74
N ARG A 128 -14.68 13.46 15.13
CA ARG A 128 -13.31 13.91 15.41
C ARG A 128 -12.40 13.77 14.19
N TYR A 129 -11.46 14.69 14.03
CA TYR A 129 -10.37 14.53 13.07
C TYR A 129 -9.18 13.85 13.73
N ASP A 130 -8.56 12.93 13.00
CA ASP A 130 -7.22 12.44 13.36
C ASP A 130 -6.16 13.42 12.83
N GLU A 131 -4.94 13.34 13.37
CA GLU A 131 -3.82 14.14 12.86
C GLU A 131 -3.63 13.89 11.35
N PRO A 132 -3.29 14.90 10.54
CA PRO A 132 -3.05 14.71 9.12
C PRO A 132 -1.74 13.96 8.88
N LEU A 133 -1.66 13.14 7.81
CA LEU A 133 -0.43 12.44 7.45
C LEU A 133 0.74 13.38 7.11
N VAL A 134 0.43 14.57 6.61
CA VAL A 134 1.39 15.64 6.34
C VAL A 134 0.94 16.87 7.12
N PRO A 135 1.72 17.35 8.09
CA PRO A 135 1.34 18.55 8.84
C PRO A 135 1.41 19.80 7.95
N VAL A 136 0.64 20.83 8.30
CA VAL A 136 0.65 22.11 7.56
C VAL A 136 2.07 22.74 7.58
N SER A 137 2.84 22.54 8.64
CA SER A 137 4.25 22.97 8.74
C SER A 137 5.13 22.39 7.63
N ARG A 138 4.77 21.25 7.04
CA ARG A 138 5.46 20.59 5.92
C ARG A 138 4.64 20.61 4.62
N THR A 139 3.77 21.60 4.48
CA THR A 139 3.00 21.85 3.25
C THR A 139 3.36 23.22 2.69
N ARG A 140 3.57 23.31 1.37
CA ARG A 140 3.87 24.55 0.65
C ARG A 140 2.99 24.70 -0.58
N GLY A 141 2.57 25.93 -0.84
CA GLY A 141 1.77 26.29 -2.00
C GLY A 141 2.61 26.95 -3.08
N VAL A 142 2.42 26.53 -4.34
CA VAL A 142 3.06 27.14 -5.52
C VAL A 142 2.01 27.78 -6.41
N THR A 143 2.33 28.95 -6.97
CA THR A 143 1.44 29.67 -7.88
C THR A 143 1.36 28.93 -9.21
N GLU A 144 0.22 28.30 -9.43
CA GLU A 144 -0.18 27.61 -10.66
C GLU A 144 -1.70 27.44 -10.60
N ARG A 145 -2.39 27.51 -11.74
CA ARG A 145 -3.78 27.06 -11.86
C ARG A 145 -4.07 26.54 -13.25
N THR A 146 -4.59 25.32 -13.30
CA THR A 146 -5.22 24.71 -14.46
C THR A 146 -6.73 24.55 -14.20
N ASP A 147 -7.56 24.86 -15.20
CA ASP A 147 -9.01 24.72 -15.09
C ASP A 147 -9.50 23.29 -15.41
N VAL A 148 -10.81 23.06 -15.27
CA VAL A 148 -11.44 21.76 -15.50
C VAL A 148 -11.38 21.28 -16.97
N GLN A 149 -11.11 22.19 -17.91
CA GLN A 149 -10.91 21.88 -19.33
C GLN A 149 -9.45 21.55 -19.65
N GLY A 150 -8.54 21.70 -18.67
CA GLY A 150 -7.10 21.48 -18.82
C GLY A 150 -6.37 22.71 -19.35
N LYS A 151 -6.99 23.89 -19.39
CA LYS A 151 -6.33 25.12 -19.81
C LYS A 151 -5.57 25.72 -18.62
N VAL A 152 -4.32 26.07 -18.85
CA VAL A 152 -3.50 26.80 -17.87
C VAL A 152 -4.05 28.22 -17.77
N VAL A 153 -4.59 28.56 -16.60
CA VAL A 153 -5.13 29.89 -16.25
C VAL A 153 -4.05 30.75 -15.62
N ILE A 154 -3.24 30.16 -14.74
CA ILE A 154 -2.08 30.81 -14.11
C ILE A 154 -0.87 29.91 -14.34
N PRO A 155 0.14 30.35 -15.12
CA PRO A 155 1.35 29.57 -15.35
C PRO A 155 2.10 29.25 -14.06
N LEU A 156 2.75 28.08 -14.02
CA LEU A 156 3.60 27.67 -12.90
C LEU A 156 4.75 28.66 -12.70
N ARG A 157 4.93 29.14 -11.47
CA ARG A 157 6.09 29.95 -11.08
C ARG A 157 7.20 29.06 -10.53
N GLU A 158 8.15 28.66 -11.36
CA GLU A 158 9.24 27.75 -10.97
C GLU A 158 10.08 28.24 -9.79
N GLY A 159 10.27 29.56 -9.66
CA GLY A 159 10.99 30.13 -8.52
C GLY A 159 10.35 29.78 -7.17
N GLU A 160 9.01 29.73 -7.12
CA GLU A 160 8.27 29.32 -5.92
C GLU A 160 8.41 27.81 -5.66
N VAL A 161 8.51 26.98 -6.71
CA VAL A 161 8.76 25.53 -6.57
C VAL A 161 10.13 25.27 -5.96
N ARG A 162 11.17 25.99 -6.41
CA ARG A 162 12.53 25.88 -5.85
C ARG A 162 12.56 26.32 -4.39
N GLN A 163 11.89 27.43 -4.08
CA GLN A 163 11.77 27.90 -2.69
C GLN A 163 11.04 26.88 -1.81
N ALA A 164 9.89 26.38 -2.25
CA ALA A 164 9.13 25.36 -1.54
C ALA A 164 9.99 24.10 -1.29
N THR A 165 10.79 23.67 -2.27
CA THR A 165 11.70 22.53 -2.13
C THR A 165 12.70 22.75 -1.00
N ARG A 166 13.39 23.90 -0.98
CA ARG A 166 14.36 24.23 0.09
C ARG A 166 13.70 24.24 1.47
N GLU A 167 12.56 24.91 1.59
CA GLU A 167 11.82 24.99 2.86
C GLU A 167 11.34 23.61 3.35
N LEU A 168 10.95 22.72 2.44
CA LEU A 168 10.54 21.35 2.77
C LEU A 168 11.73 20.48 3.20
N VAL A 169 12.88 20.63 2.57
CA VAL A 169 14.14 19.97 2.96
C VAL A 169 14.56 20.44 4.35
N GLU A 170 14.57 21.76 4.60
CA GLU A 170 14.88 22.35 5.91
C GLU A 170 13.89 21.89 7.00
N ALA A 171 12.62 21.67 6.65
CA ALA A 171 11.60 21.12 7.54
C ALA A 171 11.71 19.59 7.76
N GLY A 172 12.78 18.96 7.28
CA GLY A 172 13.09 17.55 7.51
C GLY A 172 12.27 16.58 6.65
N SER A 173 11.85 16.98 5.45
CA SER A 173 11.15 16.07 4.52
C SER A 173 12.08 14.94 4.06
N GLN A 174 11.64 13.69 4.24
CA GLN A 174 12.29 12.49 3.71
C GLN A 174 11.73 12.07 2.34
N ALA A 175 10.63 12.68 1.91
CA ALA A 175 10.01 12.50 0.60
C ALA A 175 9.19 13.76 0.26
N ILE A 176 9.05 14.10 -1.02
CA ILE A 176 8.21 15.23 -1.47
C ILE A 176 7.08 14.70 -2.37
N VAL A 177 5.84 15.04 -2.02
CA VAL A 177 4.65 14.79 -2.83
C VAL A 177 4.22 16.08 -3.52
N ILE A 178 3.84 16.00 -4.78
CA ILE A 178 3.29 17.11 -5.56
C ILE A 178 1.89 16.73 -6.01
N CYS A 179 0.90 17.55 -5.67
CA CYS A 179 -0.48 17.36 -6.12
C CYS A 179 -1.11 18.71 -6.44
N LEU A 180 -1.19 19.01 -7.74
CA LEU A 180 -1.84 20.19 -8.27
C LEU A 180 -3.27 19.86 -8.71
N LEU A 181 -4.15 20.86 -8.63
CA LEU A 181 -5.52 20.75 -9.10
C LEU A 181 -5.55 20.51 -10.61
N GLN A 182 -6.42 19.60 -11.04
CA GLN A 182 -6.62 19.26 -12.47
C GLN A 182 -5.39 18.68 -13.19
N SER A 183 -4.33 18.28 -12.48
CA SER A 183 -3.15 17.66 -13.10
C SER A 183 -3.45 16.36 -13.85
N HIS A 184 -4.39 15.56 -13.36
CA HIS A 184 -4.92 14.39 -14.08
C HIS A 184 -5.55 14.73 -15.46
N LYS A 185 -5.93 15.99 -15.69
CA LYS A 185 -6.51 16.47 -16.96
C LYS A 185 -5.46 17.12 -17.85
N ASN A 186 -4.50 17.85 -17.26
CA ASN A 186 -3.33 18.37 -17.95
C ASN A 186 -2.12 18.25 -17.00
N GLU A 187 -1.24 17.30 -17.32
CA GLU A 187 -0.12 16.89 -16.47
C GLU A 187 1.06 17.86 -16.49
N ARG A 188 1.12 18.76 -17.48
CA ARG A 188 2.30 19.54 -17.83
C ARG A 188 2.88 20.32 -16.65
N SER A 189 2.05 21.04 -15.91
CA SER A 189 2.54 21.87 -14.80
C SER A 189 2.99 21.06 -13.60
N GLU A 190 2.37 19.91 -13.33
CA GLU A 190 2.79 19.04 -12.22
C GLU A 190 4.09 18.30 -12.55
N GLN A 191 4.26 17.83 -13.79
CA GLN A 191 5.53 17.26 -14.27
C GLN A 191 6.65 18.31 -14.28
N GLN A 192 6.37 19.54 -14.74
CA GLN A 192 7.34 20.62 -14.69
C GLN A 192 7.74 20.96 -13.23
N ALA A 193 6.77 20.96 -12.30
CA ALA A 193 7.08 21.12 -10.89
C ALA A 193 7.97 19.99 -10.35
N ARG A 194 7.68 18.73 -10.71
CA ARG A 194 8.53 17.57 -10.37
C ARG A 194 9.96 17.76 -10.86
N ASP A 195 10.13 18.13 -12.12
CA ASP A 195 11.47 18.28 -12.72
C ASP A 195 12.25 19.42 -12.05
N VAL A 196 11.58 20.53 -11.69
CA VAL A 196 12.19 21.62 -10.92
C VAL A 196 12.56 21.19 -9.49
N VAL A 197 11.73 20.40 -8.82
CA VAL A 197 12.04 19.82 -7.50
C VAL A 197 13.29 18.94 -7.61
N LEU A 198 13.35 18.04 -8.60
CA LEU A 198 14.49 17.14 -8.82
C LEU A 198 15.80 17.92 -9.09
N ASP A 199 15.76 18.93 -9.96
CA ASP A 199 16.91 19.80 -10.23
C ASP A 199 17.37 20.57 -8.98
N GLU A 200 16.43 21.08 -8.18
CA GLU A 200 16.77 21.77 -6.94
C GLU A 200 17.37 20.83 -5.88
N LEU A 201 16.84 19.61 -5.73
CA LEU A 201 17.40 18.59 -4.84
C LEU A 201 18.83 18.20 -5.25
N ALA A 202 19.09 18.07 -6.55
CA ALA A 202 20.44 17.82 -7.07
C ALA A 202 21.41 18.96 -6.73
N ARG A 203 20.97 20.22 -6.80
CA ARG A 203 21.77 21.40 -6.41
C ARG A 203 22.06 21.42 -4.91
N LEU A 204 21.09 21.03 -4.09
CA LEU A 204 21.23 20.90 -2.64
C LEU A 204 22.06 19.68 -2.23
N LYS A 205 22.33 18.75 -3.15
CA LYS A 205 22.98 17.45 -2.90
C LYS A 205 22.23 16.63 -1.86
N VAL A 206 20.90 16.65 -1.93
CA VAL A 206 20.00 15.90 -1.06
C VAL A 206 19.27 14.84 -1.89
N GLU A 207 19.31 13.60 -1.42
CA GLU A 207 18.64 12.48 -2.08
C GLU A 207 17.34 12.16 -1.34
N ILE A 208 16.22 12.70 -1.84
CA ILE A 208 14.88 12.35 -1.38
C ILE A 208 13.97 12.02 -2.57
N PRO A 209 13.12 10.99 -2.48
CA PRO A 209 12.19 10.62 -3.54
C PRO A 209 11.10 11.67 -3.74
N VAL A 210 10.69 11.86 -5.00
CA VAL A 210 9.66 12.81 -5.43
C VAL A 210 8.50 12.06 -6.07
N PHE A 211 7.28 12.38 -5.64
CA PHE A 211 6.05 11.72 -6.06
C PHE A 211 5.07 12.76 -6.62
N ALA A 212 5.05 12.92 -7.94
CA ALA A 212 3.98 13.68 -8.59
C ALA A 212 2.72 12.80 -8.68
N SER A 213 1.59 13.30 -8.23
CA SER A 213 0.32 12.57 -8.24
C SER A 213 -0.06 12.05 -9.64
N VAL A 214 0.25 12.80 -10.69
CA VAL A 214 -0.03 12.43 -12.08
C VAL A 214 0.80 11.25 -12.59
N ASP A 215 1.97 11.02 -12.00
CA ASP A 215 2.87 9.92 -12.36
C ASP A 215 2.45 8.57 -11.75
N TYR A 216 1.50 8.58 -10.81
CA TYR A 216 1.07 7.40 -10.05
C TYR A 216 -0.45 7.21 -10.10
N TYR A 217 -1.21 8.22 -9.68
CA TYR A 217 -2.66 8.13 -9.50
C TYR A 217 -3.38 9.29 -10.22
N PRO A 218 -3.41 9.34 -11.57
CA PRO A 218 -4.04 10.41 -12.33
C PRO A 218 -5.58 10.30 -12.33
N SER A 219 -6.19 10.43 -11.15
CA SER A 219 -7.63 10.39 -10.92
C SER A 219 -8.20 11.76 -10.58
N ARG A 220 -9.50 11.96 -10.82
CA ARG A 220 -10.24 13.14 -10.34
C ARG A 220 -10.42 13.08 -8.82
N LYS A 221 -10.71 14.22 -8.18
CA LYS A 221 -10.83 14.45 -6.72
C LYS A 221 -9.48 14.55 -6.01
N GLU A 222 -9.08 15.79 -5.73
CA GLU A 222 -7.79 16.15 -5.13
C GLU A 222 -7.55 15.50 -3.76
N SER A 223 -8.55 15.44 -2.88
CA SER A 223 -8.41 14.85 -1.54
C SER A 223 -8.12 13.35 -1.59
N HIS A 224 -8.82 12.59 -2.45
CA HIS A 224 -8.56 11.16 -2.63
C HIS A 224 -7.19 10.94 -3.28
N ARG A 225 -6.87 11.70 -4.33
CA ARG A 225 -5.60 11.58 -5.07
C ARG A 225 -4.41 11.93 -4.18
N MET A 226 -4.49 13.06 -3.48
CA MET A 226 -3.47 13.55 -2.55
C MET A 226 -3.19 12.54 -1.45
N ASN A 227 -4.22 12.04 -0.74
CA ASN A 227 -4.02 11.00 0.28
C ASN A 227 -3.33 9.76 -0.29
N THR A 228 -3.73 9.32 -1.49
CA THR A 228 -3.17 8.10 -2.10
C THR A 228 -1.70 8.30 -2.50
N THR A 229 -1.35 9.43 -3.10
CA THR A 229 0.06 9.77 -3.41
C THR A 229 0.88 9.97 -2.14
N VAL A 230 0.29 10.54 -1.08
CA VAL A 230 0.92 10.63 0.24
C VAL A 230 1.18 9.24 0.82
N LEU A 231 0.24 8.30 0.73
CA LEU A 231 0.42 6.93 1.21
C LEU A 231 1.51 6.16 0.43
N GLU A 232 1.64 6.41 -0.87
CA GLU A 232 2.74 5.87 -1.68
C GLU A 232 4.09 6.25 -1.07
N ALA A 233 4.29 7.55 -0.84
CA ALA A 233 5.52 8.09 -0.27
C ALA A 233 5.70 7.67 1.21
N TYR A 234 4.64 7.72 1.99
CA TYR A 234 4.65 7.54 3.44
C TYR A 234 4.90 6.10 3.87
N GLY A 235 4.19 5.16 3.24
CA GLY A 235 4.09 3.77 3.70
C GLY A 235 4.52 2.72 2.68
N ALA A 236 4.30 2.96 1.38
CA ALA A 236 4.54 1.96 0.34
C ALA A 236 6.00 1.93 -0.14
N GLU A 237 6.61 3.09 -0.38
CA GLU A 237 7.98 3.17 -0.89
C GLU A 237 9.01 2.46 0.01
N PRO A 238 8.97 2.59 1.36
CA PRO A 238 9.88 1.85 2.24
C PRO A 238 9.80 0.33 2.08
N SER A 239 8.68 -0.22 1.62
CA SER A 239 8.50 -1.66 1.40
C SER A 239 9.05 -2.17 0.06
N ARG A 240 9.46 -1.29 -0.86
CA ARG A 240 9.99 -1.71 -2.17
C ARG A 240 11.28 -2.52 -2.05
N GLN A 241 12.18 -2.08 -1.16
CA GLN A 241 13.41 -2.80 -0.87
C GLN A 241 13.14 -4.17 -0.22
N THR A 242 12.11 -4.26 0.63
CA THR A 242 11.69 -5.51 1.26
C THR A 242 11.27 -6.54 0.20
N LEU A 243 10.35 -6.17 -0.70
CA LEU A 243 9.89 -7.06 -1.77
C LEU A 243 11.05 -7.50 -2.69
N LYS A 244 12.00 -6.60 -2.95
CA LYS A 244 13.22 -6.93 -3.69
C LYS A 244 14.06 -7.99 -2.97
N LYS A 245 14.35 -7.79 -1.67
CA LYS A 245 15.12 -8.77 -0.85
C LYS A 245 14.44 -10.14 -0.84
N VAL A 246 13.10 -10.17 -0.73
CA VAL A 246 12.30 -11.40 -0.81
C VAL A 246 12.48 -12.07 -2.17
N SER A 247 12.31 -11.34 -3.27
CA SER A 247 12.51 -11.87 -4.63
C SER A 247 13.94 -12.39 -4.86
N ASP A 248 14.96 -11.66 -4.39
CA ASP A 248 16.36 -12.05 -4.55
C ASP A 248 16.68 -13.33 -3.76
N ARG A 249 16.12 -13.47 -2.55
CA ARG A 249 16.27 -14.68 -1.74
C ARG A 249 15.60 -15.89 -2.40
N PHE A 250 14.39 -15.75 -2.93
CA PHE A 250 13.74 -16.83 -3.69
C PHE A 250 14.62 -17.30 -4.86
N LYS A 251 15.15 -16.36 -5.65
CA LYS A 251 16.04 -16.67 -6.78
C LYS A 251 17.33 -17.36 -6.36
N LYS A 252 17.93 -16.94 -5.24
CA LYS A 252 19.13 -17.57 -4.68
C LYS A 252 18.92 -19.06 -4.38
N HIS A 253 17.71 -19.46 -4.01
CA HIS A 253 17.30 -20.84 -3.71
C HIS A 253 16.60 -21.52 -4.91
N GLY A 254 16.82 -21.03 -6.13
CA GLY A 254 16.43 -21.72 -7.37
C GLY A 254 14.99 -21.49 -7.84
N ALA A 255 14.24 -20.57 -7.22
CA ALA A 255 12.91 -20.21 -7.68
C ALA A 255 12.92 -19.65 -9.12
N ARG A 256 11.94 -20.06 -9.94
CA ARG A 256 11.81 -19.65 -11.35
C ARG A 256 10.63 -18.72 -11.61
N PHE A 257 9.75 -18.52 -10.64
CA PHE A 257 8.61 -17.63 -10.73
C PHE A 257 9.00 -16.16 -10.50
N ASP A 258 8.14 -15.25 -10.95
CA ASP A 258 8.18 -13.85 -10.51
C ASP A 258 7.16 -13.67 -9.37
N LEU A 259 7.59 -13.00 -8.28
CA LEU A 259 6.77 -12.76 -7.10
C LEU A 259 5.55 -11.88 -7.46
N ARG A 260 4.35 -12.29 -7.03
CA ARG A 260 3.14 -11.47 -7.13
C ARG A 260 2.76 -10.92 -5.76
N VAL A 261 2.05 -9.81 -5.73
CA VAL A 261 1.56 -9.18 -4.50
C VAL A 261 0.05 -9.01 -4.59
N MET A 262 -0.67 -9.34 -3.52
CA MET A 262 -2.11 -9.10 -3.43
C MET A 262 -2.42 -7.59 -3.49
N ALA A 263 -3.37 -7.21 -4.34
CA ALA A 263 -3.77 -5.83 -4.55
C ALA A 263 -5.16 -5.55 -3.93
N THR A 264 -5.48 -4.27 -3.72
CA THR A 264 -6.69 -3.80 -3.04
C THR A 264 -7.99 -4.29 -3.67
N HIS A 265 -8.01 -4.50 -5.00
CA HIS A 265 -9.20 -4.94 -5.74
C HIS A 265 -9.40 -6.47 -5.74
N GLY A 266 -8.64 -7.21 -4.94
CA GLY A 266 -8.72 -8.68 -4.84
C GLY A 266 -7.96 -9.46 -5.92
N GLY A 267 -7.31 -8.78 -6.86
CA GLY A 267 -6.37 -9.38 -7.81
C GLY A 267 -4.93 -9.34 -7.31
N THR A 268 -3.98 -9.76 -8.14
CA THR A 268 -2.54 -9.67 -7.82
C THR A 268 -1.79 -8.87 -8.86
N ILE A 269 -0.75 -8.14 -8.46
CA ILE A 269 0.13 -7.39 -9.36
C ILE A 269 1.60 -7.80 -9.19
N SER A 270 2.46 -7.38 -10.12
CA SER A 270 3.91 -7.56 -9.97
C SER A 270 4.45 -6.74 -8.80
N TRP A 271 5.39 -7.28 -8.03
CA TRP A 271 6.12 -6.52 -7.01
C TRP A 271 6.95 -5.35 -7.59
N LYS A 272 7.21 -5.38 -8.91
CA LYS A 272 7.91 -4.32 -9.66
C LYS A 272 6.98 -3.17 -10.07
N ALA A 273 5.69 -3.23 -9.71
CA ALA A 273 4.73 -2.17 -10.00
C ALA A 273 5.22 -0.85 -9.41
N LYS A 274 5.12 0.23 -10.20
CA LYS A 274 5.51 1.56 -9.75
C LYS A 274 4.64 2.02 -8.58
N GLU A 275 3.32 1.83 -8.69
CA GLU A 275 2.31 2.22 -7.71
C GLU A 275 2.08 1.11 -6.68
N LEU A 276 2.87 1.10 -5.60
CA LEU A 276 2.80 0.08 -4.55
C LEU A 276 1.68 0.32 -3.54
N ALA A 277 1.12 1.53 -3.41
CA ALA A 277 -0.02 1.72 -2.51
C ALA A 277 -1.25 0.90 -2.93
N ARG A 278 -1.30 0.42 -4.19
CA ARG A 278 -2.27 -0.61 -4.64
C ARG A 278 -2.22 -1.91 -3.86
N THR A 279 -1.15 -2.17 -3.10
CA THR A 279 -0.98 -3.38 -2.27
C THR A 279 -0.98 -3.07 -0.78
N ILE A 280 -1.41 -1.87 -0.37
CA ILE A 280 -1.28 -1.39 1.02
C ILE A 280 -2.03 -2.26 2.04
N VAL A 281 -3.10 -2.94 1.61
CA VAL A 281 -3.91 -3.89 2.40
C VAL A 281 -3.87 -5.31 1.83
N SER A 282 -2.72 -5.70 1.30
CA SER A 282 -2.54 -7.02 0.69
C SER A 282 -2.94 -8.19 1.61
N GLY A 283 -2.58 -8.14 2.91
CA GLY A 283 -2.92 -9.17 3.92
C GLY A 283 -4.43 -9.32 4.13
N PRO A 284 -5.13 -8.29 4.62
CA PRO A 284 -6.59 -8.36 4.87
C PRO A 284 -7.40 -8.80 3.65
N ILE A 285 -7.03 -8.35 2.44
CA ILE A 285 -7.70 -8.77 1.20
C ILE A 285 -7.49 -10.26 0.92
N GLY A 286 -6.30 -10.81 1.21
CA GLY A 286 -6.06 -12.25 1.14
C GLY A 286 -7.01 -13.04 2.06
N GLY A 287 -7.22 -12.56 3.29
CA GLY A 287 -8.17 -13.13 4.23
C GLY A 287 -9.62 -13.10 3.74
N VAL A 288 -10.05 -12.00 3.12
CA VAL A 288 -11.40 -11.87 2.51
C VAL A 288 -11.59 -12.84 1.35
N ILE A 289 -10.59 -12.98 0.48
CA ILE A 289 -10.65 -13.93 -0.65
C ILE A 289 -10.73 -15.37 -0.14
N GLY A 290 -9.89 -15.73 0.84
CA GLY A 290 -9.94 -17.06 1.47
C GLY A 290 -11.28 -17.34 2.14
N SER A 291 -11.83 -16.34 2.84
CA SER A 291 -13.16 -16.42 3.47
C SER A 291 -14.28 -16.62 2.45
N LYS A 292 -14.23 -15.91 1.31
CA LYS A 292 -15.20 -16.08 0.22
C LYS A 292 -15.12 -17.50 -0.36
N MET A 293 -13.91 -17.98 -0.67
CA MET A 293 -13.72 -19.33 -1.22
C MET A 293 -14.27 -20.39 -0.26
N LEU A 294 -13.96 -20.27 1.03
CA LEU A 294 -14.46 -21.20 2.04
C LEU A 294 -15.98 -21.10 2.19
N GLY A 295 -16.54 -19.89 2.17
CA GLY A 295 -17.98 -19.64 2.18
C GLY A 295 -18.71 -20.31 1.02
N GLU A 296 -18.18 -20.20 -0.20
CA GLU A 296 -18.73 -20.88 -1.39
C GLU A 296 -18.74 -22.40 -1.24
N TYR A 297 -17.69 -22.96 -0.62
CA TYR A 297 -17.60 -24.40 -0.37
C TYR A 297 -18.57 -24.88 0.73
N LEU A 298 -18.75 -24.07 1.78
CA LEU A 298 -19.62 -24.41 2.91
C LEU A 298 -21.10 -24.04 2.69
N GLY A 299 -21.40 -23.23 1.67
CA GLY A 299 -22.74 -22.70 1.41
C GLY A 299 -23.10 -21.45 2.22
N ASP A 300 -22.10 -20.75 2.77
CA ASP A 300 -22.28 -19.53 3.55
C ASP A 300 -22.18 -18.28 2.68
N GLU A 301 -23.29 -17.58 2.51
CA GLU A 301 -23.34 -16.38 1.64
C GLU A 301 -23.11 -15.07 2.39
N ASN A 302 -23.21 -15.03 3.72
CA ASN A 302 -23.07 -13.81 4.52
C ASN A 302 -22.04 -14.03 5.61
N ILE A 303 -20.89 -13.36 5.49
CA ILE A 303 -19.72 -13.60 6.34
C ILE A 303 -19.22 -12.25 6.86
N ALA A 304 -19.07 -12.16 8.18
CA ALA A 304 -18.32 -11.09 8.82
C ALA A 304 -16.91 -11.60 9.11
N CYS A 305 -15.94 -11.18 8.29
CA CYS A 305 -14.54 -11.51 8.49
C CYS A 305 -14.00 -10.63 9.63
N SER A 306 -13.29 -11.25 10.57
CA SER A 306 -12.59 -10.54 11.64
C SER A 306 -11.25 -11.20 11.89
N ASP A 307 -10.18 -10.42 11.76
CA ASP A 307 -8.80 -10.89 11.96
C ASP A 307 -8.10 -10.03 13.02
N ILE A 308 -7.54 -10.67 14.03
CA ILE A 308 -6.84 -10.03 15.14
C ILE A 308 -5.37 -10.41 15.03
N GLY A 309 -4.55 -9.46 14.57
CA GLY A 309 -3.10 -9.56 14.60
C GLY A 309 -2.49 -8.94 15.86
N GLY A 310 -1.16 -8.91 15.92
CA GLY A 310 -0.45 -8.22 17.00
C GLY A 310 -0.44 -6.68 16.90
N THR A 311 -1.01 -6.10 15.84
CA THR A 311 -0.97 -4.63 15.59
C THR A 311 -2.31 -4.07 15.10
N SER A 312 -3.00 -4.78 14.21
CA SER A 312 -4.29 -4.38 13.65
C SER A 312 -5.41 -5.32 14.07
N PHE A 313 -6.63 -4.78 14.00
CA PHE A 313 -7.87 -5.55 13.96
C PHE A 313 -8.56 -5.23 12.65
N ASP A 314 -8.66 -6.21 11.76
CA ASP A 314 -9.14 -6.04 10.40
C ASP A 314 -10.51 -6.69 10.24
N VAL A 315 -11.46 -5.95 9.67
CA VAL A 315 -12.86 -6.37 9.51
C VAL A 315 -13.34 -6.14 8.09
N ALA A 316 -14.07 -7.11 7.53
CA ALA A 316 -14.69 -7.01 6.22
C ALA A 316 -16.02 -7.77 6.18
N LEU A 317 -16.87 -7.43 5.21
CA LEU A 317 -18.18 -8.06 5.02
C LEU A 317 -18.29 -8.66 3.63
N ILE A 318 -18.72 -9.92 3.57
CA ILE A 318 -19.20 -10.59 2.37
C ILE A 318 -20.72 -10.71 2.53
N THR A 319 -21.47 -10.21 1.55
CA THR A 319 -22.93 -10.22 1.57
C THR A 319 -23.46 -10.88 0.31
N LYS A 320 -24.34 -11.86 0.43
CA LYS A 320 -24.89 -12.63 -0.69
C LYS A 320 -23.79 -13.18 -1.62
N GLY A 321 -22.75 -13.77 -1.02
CA GLY A 321 -21.61 -14.36 -1.71
C GLY A 321 -20.65 -13.35 -2.37
N ASN A 322 -20.87 -12.04 -2.22
CA ASN A 322 -20.11 -11.00 -2.90
C ASN A 322 -19.45 -10.03 -1.91
N PHE A 323 -18.25 -9.56 -2.25
CA PHE A 323 -17.64 -8.38 -1.63
C PHE A 323 -17.74 -7.21 -2.62
N ALA A 324 -18.01 -6.00 -2.11
CA ALA A 324 -18.20 -4.81 -2.93
C ALA A 324 -16.87 -4.09 -3.15
N ILE A 325 -16.48 -3.88 -4.41
CA ILE A 325 -15.34 -3.03 -4.77
C ILE A 325 -15.86 -1.62 -5.05
N LYS A 326 -15.41 -0.64 -4.26
CA LYS A 326 -15.77 0.78 -4.39
C LYS A 326 -14.62 1.54 -5.05
N SER A 327 -14.92 2.34 -6.07
CA SER A 327 -13.89 3.05 -6.86
C SER A 327 -13.18 4.19 -6.11
N ASP A 328 -13.92 4.93 -5.27
CA ASP A 328 -13.39 6.00 -4.41
C ASP A 328 -13.68 5.66 -2.95
N PRO A 329 -12.96 4.70 -2.36
CA PRO A 329 -13.25 4.21 -1.03
C PRO A 329 -12.65 5.10 0.05
N ASP A 330 -12.84 4.63 1.28
CA ASP A 330 -12.22 5.15 2.46
C ASP A 330 -11.67 3.99 3.29
N MET A 331 -10.53 4.20 3.93
CA MET A 331 -9.86 3.21 4.77
C MET A 331 -9.00 3.93 5.81
N ALA A 332 -8.95 3.42 7.04
CA ALA A 332 -8.24 4.08 8.14
C ALA A 332 -8.60 5.58 8.28
N ARG A 333 -9.88 5.91 8.03
CA ARG A 333 -10.44 7.28 8.04
C ARG A 333 -9.82 8.24 7.02
N LEU A 334 -9.18 7.71 5.98
CA LEU A 334 -8.64 8.45 4.85
C LEU A 334 -9.43 8.12 3.59
N VAL A 335 -9.75 9.15 2.80
CA VAL A 335 -10.36 8.97 1.47
C VAL A 335 -9.29 8.61 0.43
N LEU A 336 -9.53 7.64 -0.46
CA LEU A 336 -8.50 7.06 -1.35
C LEU A 336 -8.95 6.96 -2.82
N SER A 337 -8.00 6.87 -3.74
CA SER A 337 -8.22 6.68 -5.19
C SER A 337 -7.96 5.25 -5.66
N LEU A 338 -7.87 4.31 -4.72
CA LEU A 338 -7.59 2.90 -5.01
C LEU A 338 -8.92 2.16 -5.00
N PRO A 339 -9.27 1.38 -6.03
CA PRO A 339 -10.42 0.48 -5.91
C PRO A 339 -10.20 -0.50 -4.75
N LEU A 340 -11.12 -0.52 -3.78
CA LEU A 340 -11.08 -1.35 -2.57
C LEU A 340 -12.43 -2.03 -2.37
#